data_AF-A0A7Y0SEF0-F1
#
_entry.id   AF-A0A7Y0SEF0-F1
#
_cell.length_a   1.000
_cell.length_b   1.000
_cell.length_c   1.000
_cell.angle_alpha   90.00
_cell.angle_beta   90.00
_cell.angle_gamma   90.00
#
_symmetry.space_group_name_H-M   'P 1'
#
loop_
_entity.id
_entity.type
_entity.pdbx_description
1 polymer ?
#
loop_
_entity_poly.entity_id
_entity_poly.type
_entity_poly.pdbx_seq_one_letter_code
_entity_poly.pdbx_strand_id
1 'polypeptide(L)'
;WLKELRKLNCLVLLATQALNEAIKSGILDVLMESCPTQIFLPNPKAGQFAKTYHQFGLNDKQIDLLKNAVRKRDYYVHQPTGSRLVDLSLD
;
A
#
# COMPACT_ATOMS: atom_id res chain seq x y z
N TRP A 1 17.87 7.42 4.82
CA TRP A 1 16.90 7.50 5.92
C TRP A 1 16.03 6.25 6.05
N LEU A 2 15.24 5.84 5.04
CA LEU A 2 14.44 4.59 5.10
C LEU A 2 15.25 3.33 5.45
N LYS A 3 16.44 3.13 4.86
CA LYS A 3 17.33 1.99 5.16
C LYS A 3 17.83 1.96 6.63
N GLU A 4 17.93 3.11 7.29
CA GLU A 4 18.42 3.19 8.68
C GLU A 4 17.32 2.97 9.73
N LEU A 5 16.06 3.34 9.43
CA LEU A 5 14.93 3.18 10.35
C LEU A 5 14.52 1.72 10.58
N ARG A 6 14.88 0.80 9.67
CA ARG A 6 14.70 -0.65 9.84
C ARG A 6 15.46 -1.17 11.07
N LYS A 7 16.63 -0.59 11.40
CA LYS A 7 17.43 -0.99 12.57
C LYS A 7 16.78 -0.57 13.91
N LEU A 8 15.83 0.36 13.87
CA LEU A 8 15.19 0.94 15.05
C LEU A 8 13.77 0.40 15.30
N ASN A 9 13.38 -0.70 14.63
CA ASN A 9 12.04 -1.30 14.74
C ASN A 9 10.90 -0.29 14.47
N CYS A 10 11.14 0.63 13.53
CA CYS A 10 10.26 1.78 13.28
C CYS A 10 9.36 1.54 12.06
N LEU A 11 8.08 1.86 12.19
CA LEU A 11 7.09 1.77 11.11
C LEU A 11 7.14 3.05 10.26
N VAL A 12 7.51 2.93 8.98
CA VAL A 12 7.45 4.05 8.04
C VAL A 12 6.09 4.04 7.34
N LEU A 13 5.19 4.91 7.77
CA LEU A 13 3.87 5.12 7.16
C LEU A 13 3.95 6.23 6.11
N LEU A 14 3.82 5.88 4.84
CA LEU A 14 3.64 6.85 3.76
C LEU A 14 2.14 6.99 3.47
N ALA A 15 1.52 8.04 3.99
CA ALA A 15 0.13 8.38 3.71
C ALA A 15 0.07 9.53 2.69
N THR A 16 0.23 9.22 1.40
CA THR A 16 0.04 10.22 0.32
C THR A 16 -1.22 9.95 -0.48
N GLN A 17 -2.00 11.01 -0.71
CA GLN A 17 -3.14 10.99 -1.64
C GLN A 17 -2.66 11.10 -3.11
N ALA A 18 -1.39 11.44 -3.33
CA ALA A 18 -0.77 11.59 -4.64
C ALA A 18 0.24 10.46 -4.87
N LEU A 19 -0.26 9.22 -5.02
CA LEU A 19 0.55 8.04 -5.38
C LEU A 19 1.37 8.28 -6.67
N ASN A 20 0.86 9.14 -7.56
CA ASN A 20 1.52 9.53 -8.81
C ASN A 20 2.80 10.37 -8.60
N GLU A 21 2.89 11.14 -7.50
CA GLU A 21 4.10 11.91 -7.19
C GLU A 21 5.24 11.01 -6.72
N ALA A 22 4.91 9.99 -5.92
CA ALA A 22 5.88 8.97 -5.50
C ALA A 22 6.50 8.27 -6.72
N ILE A 23 5.68 7.90 -7.72
CA ILE A 23 6.17 7.31 -8.97
C ILE A 23 7.06 8.30 -9.73
N LYS A 24 6.61 9.54 -9.93
CA LYS A 24 7.38 10.56 -10.67
C LYS A 24 8.73 10.88 -10.02
N SER A 25 8.83 10.77 -8.69
CA SER A 25 10.07 11.03 -7.95
C SER A 25 11.10 9.90 -8.02
N GLY A 26 10.75 8.73 -8.57
CA GLY A 26 11.65 7.57 -8.62
C GLY A 26 11.90 6.90 -7.27
N ILE A 27 11.25 7.37 -6.18
CA ILE A 27 11.41 6.77 -4.85
C ILE A 27 10.67 5.43 -4.71
N LEU A 28 9.85 5.06 -5.70
CA LEU A 28 9.03 3.85 -5.68
C LEU A 28 9.86 2.58 -5.46
N ASP A 29 10.96 2.43 -6.20
CA ASP A 29 11.83 1.25 -6.10
C ASP A 29 12.47 1.15 -4.72
N VAL A 30 12.88 2.29 -4.17
CA VAL A 30 13.45 2.38 -2.81
C VAL A 30 12.40 2.01 -1.76
N LEU A 31 11.15 2.43 -1.94
CA LEU A 31 10.05 2.06 -1.04
C LEU A 31 9.72 0.57 -1.14
N MET A 32 9.68 0.00 -2.35
CA MET A 32 9.43 -1.44 -2.55
C MET A 32 10.55 -2.29 -1.94
N GLU A 33 11.81 -1.86 -2.09
CA GLU A 33 12.96 -2.55 -1.50
C GLU A 33 13.02 -2.38 0.03
N SER A 34 12.72 -1.18 0.53
CA SER A 34 12.89 -0.85 1.95
C SER A 34 11.69 -1.18 2.82
N CYS A 35 10.48 -1.24 2.25
CA CYS A 35 9.22 -1.46 2.96
C CYS A 35 8.56 -2.78 2.53
N PRO A 36 8.97 -3.93 3.10
CA PRO A 36 8.42 -5.24 2.73
C PRO A 36 6.98 -5.45 3.19
N THR A 37 6.44 -4.60 4.07
CA THR A 37 5.01 -4.63 4.44
C THR A 37 4.37 -3.34 3.99
N GLN A 38 3.38 -3.45 3.11
CA GLN A 38 2.63 -2.33 2.55
C GLN A 38 1.17 -2.47 2.97
N ILE A 39 0.61 -1.43 3.56
CA ILE A 39 -0.79 -1.41 3.98
C ILE A 39 -1.54 -0.44 3.08
N PHE A 40 -2.49 -0.97 2.31
CA PHE A 40 -3.34 -0.22 1.41
C PHE A 40 -4.72 -0.01 2.03
N LEU A 41 -5.20 1.22 1.97
CA LEU A 41 -6.51 1.60 2.47
C LEU A 41 -7.56 1.51 1.36
N PRO A 42 -8.85 1.32 1.72
CA PRO A 42 -9.94 1.26 0.76
C PRO A 42 -10.02 2.54 -0.08
N ASN A 43 -9.96 2.35 -1.40
CA ASN A 43 -9.96 3.44 -2.36
C ASN A 43 -11.01 3.17 -3.45
N PRO A 44 -12.18 3.82 -3.43
CA PRO A 44 -13.21 3.66 -4.46
C PRO A 44 -12.73 4.06 -5.87
N LYS A 45 -11.67 4.87 -5.96
CA LYS A 45 -11.04 5.29 -7.21
C LYS A 45 -9.89 4.35 -7.62
N ALA A 46 -9.69 3.22 -6.95
CA ALA A 46 -8.54 2.32 -7.21
C ALA A 46 -8.44 1.90 -8.69
N GLY A 47 -9.58 1.65 -9.35
CA GLY A 47 -9.62 1.35 -10.78
C GLY A 47 -9.10 2.48 -11.69
N GLN A 48 -9.27 3.75 -11.31
CA GLN A 48 -8.73 4.90 -12.05
C GLN A 48 -7.20 5.00 -11.94
N PHE A 49 -6.65 4.46 -10.84
CA PHE A 49 -5.21 4.43 -10.56
C PHE A 49 -4.61 3.03 -10.74
N ALA A 50 -5.25 2.14 -11.50
CA ALA A 50 -4.84 0.74 -11.63
C ALA A 50 -3.37 0.60 -12.07
N LYS A 51 -2.93 1.41 -13.05
CA LYS A 51 -1.52 1.45 -13.51
C LYS A 51 -0.53 1.70 -12.37
N THR A 52 -0.87 2.62 -11.48
CA THR A 52 -0.07 2.97 -10.32
C THR A 52 -0.05 1.81 -9.32
N TYR A 53 -1.19 1.21 -9.02
CA TYR A 53 -1.24 0.04 -8.12
C TYR A 53 -0.49 -1.18 -8.68
N HIS A 54 -0.48 -1.38 -10.00
CA HIS A 54 0.34 -2.42 -10.63
C HIS A 54 1.84 -2.19 -10.43
N GLN A 55 2.30 -0.94 -10.46
CA GLN A 55 3.70 -0.61 -10.16
C GLN A 55 4.07 -0.90 -8.71
N PHE A 56 3.10 -0.90 -7.80
CA PHE A 56 3.26 -1.36 -6.41
C PHE A 56 3.16 -2.90 -6.26
N GLY A 57 3.01 -3.65 -7.36
CA GLY A 57 2.93 -5.12 -7.33
C GLY A 57 1.53 -5.69 -7.15
N LEU A 58 0.48 -4.86 -7.21
CA LEU A 58 -0.89 -5.34 -7.08
C LEU A 58 -1.44 -5.87 -8.41
N ASN A 59 -2.27 -6.89 -8.34
CA ASN A 59 -3.04 -7.41 -9.47
C ASN A 59 -4.47 -6.83 -9.50
N ASP A 60 -5.18 -7.07 -10.61
CA ASP A 60 -6.55 -6.54 -10.81
C ASP A 60 -7.53 -6.97 -9.71
N LYS A 61 -7.42 -8.20 -9.21
CA LYS A 61 -8.29 -8.69 -8.13
C LYS A 61 -8.04 -7.94 -6.81
N GLN A 62 -6.78 -7.62 -6.52
CA GLN A 62 -6.40 -6.88 -5.33
C GLN A 62 -6.84 -5.41 -5.44
N ILE A 63 -6.76 -4.83 -6.64
CA ILE A 63 -7.26 -3.49 -6.93
C ILE A 63 -8.79 -3.44 -6.78
N ASP A 64 -9.51 -4.46 -7.27
CA ASP A 64 -10.96 -4.55 -7.11
C ASP A 64 -11.36 -4.77 -5.64
N LEU A 65 -10.58 -5.56 -4.90
CA LEU A 65 -10.75 -5.71 -3.46
C LEU A 65 -10.60 -4.36 -2.74
N LEU A 66 -9.57 -3.57 -3.06
CA LEU A 66 -9.38 -2.22 -2.51
C LEU A 66 -10.51 -1.25 -2.87
N LYS A 67 -11.10 -1.43 -4.05
CA LYS A 67 -12.23 -0.62 -4.53
C LYS A 67 -13.50 -0.90 -3.72
N ASN A 68 -13.76 -2.16 -3.40
CA ASN A 68 -14.98 -2.63 -2.73
C ASN A 68 -14.85 -2.72 -1.20
N ALA A 69 -13.64 -2.57 -0.65
CA ALA A 69 -13.39 -2.61 0.79
C ALA A 69 -14.06 -1.44 1.56
N VAL A 70 -14.36 -1.66 2.84
CA VAL A 70 -15.05 -0.73 3.73
C VAL A 70 -14.05 0.19 4.42
N ARG A 71 -14.17 1.51 4.19
CA ARG A 71 -13.32 2.52 4.83
C ARG A 71 -13.39 2.45 6.36
N LYS A 72 -12.25 2.71 7.02
CA LYS A 72 -12.08 2.68 8.49
C LYS A 72 -12.31 1.31 9.13
N ARG A 73 -12.44 0.25 8.32
CA ARG A 73 -12.67 -1.11 8.79
C ARG A 73 -11.70 -2.05 8.11
N ASP A 74 -11.64 -2.01 6.78
CA ASP A 74 -10.81 -2.91 6.01
C ASP A 74 -9.44 -2.29 5.72
N TYR A 75 -8.40 -3.07 5.94
CA TYR A 75 -7.01 -2.70 5.66
C TYR A 75 -6.34 -3.85 4.90
N TYR A 76 -5.86 -3.57 3.69
CA TYR A 76 -5.23 -4.58 2.87
C TYR A 76 -3.72 -4.61 3.11
N VAL A 77 -3.24 -5.68 3.73
CA VAL A 77 -1.82 -5.89 4.02
C VAL A 77 -1.20 -6.71 2.91
N HIS A 78 -0.20 -6.15 2.24
CA HIS A 78 0.60 -6.78 1.19
C HIS A 78 2.03 -6.99 1.67
N GLN A 79 2.51 -8.22 1.56
CA GLN A 79 3.87 -8.64 1.88
C GLN A 79 4.39 -9.59 0.79
N PRO A 80 5.71 -9.72 0.61
CA PRO A 80 6.31 -10.70 -0.30
C PRO A 80 5.85 -12.15 -0.04
N THR A 81 5.53 -12.48 1.21
CA THR A 81 5.09 -13.81 1.64
C THR A 81 3.59 -14.06 1.45
N GLY A 82 2.81 -13.02 1.15
CA GLY A 82 1.37 -13.14 0.99
C GLY A 82 0.62 -11.83 1.23
N SER A 83 -0.69 -11.85 0.98
CA SER A 83 -1.52 -10.67 1.18
C SER A 83 -2.87 -11.04 1.77
N ARG A 84 -3.39 -10.17 2.64
CA ARG A 84 -4.64 -10.40 3.39
C ARG A 84 -5.38 -9.09 3.57
N LEU A 85 -6.70 -9.14 3.47
CA LEU A 85 -7.58 -8.09 3.98
C LEU A 85 -7.78 -8.33 5.48
N VAL A 86 -7.51 -7.31 6.28
CA VAL A 86 -7.67 -7.32 7.73
C VAL A 86 -8.83 -6.39 8.08
N ASP A 87 -9.81 -6.93 8.81
CA ASP A 87 -10.89 -6.15 9.40
C ASP A 87 -10.43 -5.68 10.78
N LEU A 88 -10.21 -4.37 10.90
CA LEU A 88 -9.97 -3.66 12.14
C LEU A 88 -11.32 -3.13 12.64
N SER A 89 -12.17 -4.05 13.11
CA SER A 89 -13.42 -3.74 13.81
C SER A 89 -13.10 -3.06 15.14
N LEU A 90 -12.86 -1.75 15.09
CA LEU A 90 -12.74 -0.86 16.24
C LEU A 90 -14.16 -0.43 16.65
N ASP A 91 -14.83 -1.29 17.41
CA ASP A 91 -16.01 -0.91 18.20
C ASP A 91 -15.59 -0.17 19.48
#